data_AF-A0A1F0PL15-F1
#
_entry.id   AF-A0A1F0PL15-F1
#
_cell.length_a   1.000
_cell.length_b   1.000
_cell.length_c   1.000
_cell.angle_alpha   90.00
_cell.angle_beta   90.00
_cell.angle_gamma   90.00
#
_symmetry.space_group_name_H-M   'P 1'
#
loop_
_entity.id
_entity.type
_entity.pdbx_description
1 polymer ?
#
loop_
_entity_poly.entity_id
_entity_poly.type
_entity_poly.pdbx_seq_one_letter_code
_entity_poly.pdbx_strand_id
1 'polypeptide(L)'
;MSTNISRRKVVAGAAWAAPVVAASAAVPAFASSTECEWESTAAYTAEGNASGAKGTQSFVVPPLVDKIKFEVVGGAGGTNYDDIAAGSGAKITGIIEVKPGQTVQLIGAAGGIGKGPLSPAEGGEGYGNGGSSNLPTPIPASVMQRVNAIWPKDSSLKRIIYSASGGGSSALVINGTPVAVAGGGGGAGFVNSGGANNNEQYAAAGAVDAGRLWPSGAKRNVYPVIGSTGGSADGAEGSAGKQGALTYAADTSVTTTVNAGEGGSAGIGGNGGSKTDLPSGKSPNGVLGYSSANNQEIYASSKSGNQGGDGFKGNGGDGVGSYSYLIDNNDRTKKEEGTKNGKGYALEYESIGFNFNGYESVISAGGGAGYGGGGS
;
A
#
# COMPACT_ATOMS: atom_id res chain seq x y z
N MET A 1 -77.10 -84.54 1.45
CA MET A 1 -75.62 -84.52 1.43
C MET A 1 -75.13 -83.14 1.85
N SER A 2 -74.24 -83.09 2.85
CA SER A 2 -73.25 -82.03 3.21
C SER A 2 -73.74 -80.57 3.36
N THR A 3 -73.91 -79.99 4.58
CA THR A 3 -72.92 -79.31 5.49
C THR A 3 -72.26 -78.05 4.88
N ASN A 4 -72.02 -76.90 5.55
CA ASN A 4 -72.08 -76.48 6.96
C ASN A 4 -72.04 -74.93 7.09
N ILE A 5 -72.46 -74.51 8.29
CA ILE A 5 -72.43 -73.25 9.04
C ILE A 5 -71.14 -72.39 8.96
N SER A 6 -71.27 -71.05 9.06
CA SER A 6 -70.55 -70.25 10.09
C SER A 6 -71.25 -68.91 10.40
N ARG A 7 -71.22 -68.52 11.68
CA ARG A 7 -72.06 -67.53 12.36
C ARG A 7 -71.22 -66.45 13.05
N ARG A 8 -71.90 -65.34 13.41
CA ARG A 8 -71.94 -64.67 14.75
C ARG A 8 -70.87 -63.59 15.03
N LYS A 9 -71.12 -62.44 15.70
CA LYS A 9 -72.10 -61.95 16.72
C LYS A 9 -72.30 -60.41 16.53
N VAL A 10 -73.49 -59.76 16.67
CA VAL A 10 -74.34 -59.44 17.86
C VAL A 10 -73.66 -58.45 18.84
N VAL A 11 -74.18 -57.32 19.35
CA VAL A 11 -75.36 -56.40 19.20
C VAL A 11 -75.11 -55.22 20.20
N ALA A 12 -75.83 -54.08 20.03
CA ALA A 12 -76.17 -53.01 20.99
C ALA A 12 -75.06 -52.01 21.38
N GLY A 13 -75.28 -50.70 21.52
CA GLY A 13 -76.48 -49.85 21.43
C GLY A 13 -76.27 -48.57 22.26
N ALA A 14 -76.61 -47.40 21.68
CA ALA A 14 -76.96 -46.10 22.27
C ALA A 14 -76.00 -45.32 23.22
N ALA A 15 -75.75 -44.03 22.90
CA ALA A 15 -76.22 -42.85 23.67
C ALA A 15 -75.49 -41.54 23.25
N TRP A 16 -76.21 -40.42 23.30
CA TRP A 16 -75.83 -39.06 22.89
C TRP A 16 -74.97 -38.31 23.93
N ALA A 17 -74.11 -37.37 23.49
CA ALA A 17 -73.73 -36.17 24.24
C ALA A 17 -73.20 -35.07 23.31
N ALA A 18 -73.78 -33.88 23.38
CA ALA A 18 -73.34 -32.68 22.65
C ALA A 18 -72.15 -32.00 23.36
N PRO A 19 -71.15 -31.46 22.65
CA PRO A 19 -70.14 -30.58 23.25
C PRO A 19 -70.65 -29.14 23.38
N VAL A 20 -70.52 -28.61 24.60
CA VAL A 20 -70.69 -27.20 24.97
C VAL A 20 -69.59 -26.35 24.32
N VAL A 21 -69.96 -25.25 23.68
CA VAL A 21 -69.05 -24.20 23.20
C VAL A 21 -68.75 -23.25 24.36
N ALA A 22 -67.50 -23.23 24.82
CA ALA A 22 -66.97 -22.16 25.67
C ALA A 22 -66.02 -21.30 24.83
N ALA A 23 -66.45 -20.07 24.55
CA ALA A 23 -65.68 -19.06 23.83
C ALA A 23 -64.48 -18.60 24.67
N SER A 24 -63.27 -18.77 24.15
CA SER A 24 -62.10 -18.01 24.60
C SER A 24 -61.93 -16.80 23.68
N ALA A 25 -61.91 -15.62 24.30
CA ALA A 25 -61.83 -14.33 23.63
C ALA A 25 -60.55 -14.20 22.79
N ALA A 26 -60.71 -13.71 21.56
CA ALA A 26 -59.60 -13.23 20.75
C ALA A 26 -58.98 -12.01 21.44
N VAL A 27 -57.66 -12.06 21.70
CA VAL A 27 -56.85 -10.87 21.92
C VAL A 27 -56.21 -10.54 20.57
N PRO A 28 -56.61 -9.48 19.85
CA PRO A 28 -55.79 -8.93 18.80
C PRO A 28 -54.65 -8.19 19.50
N ALA A 29 -53.52 -8.86 19.70
CA ALA A 29 -52.26 -8.16 19.90
C ALA A 29 -51.90 -7.54 18.54
N PHE A 30 -52.42 -6.34 18.29
CA PHE A 30 -51.83 -5.41 17.32
C PHE A 30 -50.41 -5.11 17.82
N ALA A 31 -49.45 -5.95 17.43
CA ALA A 31 -48.05 -5.57 17.42
C ALA A 31 -47.88 -4.58 16.27
N SER A 32 -48.16 -3.31 16.56
CA SER A 32 -47.67 -2.19 15.78
C SER A 32 -46.15 -2.30 15.76
N SER A 33 -45.59 -2.81 14.66
CA SER A 33 -44.17 -2.60 14.34
C SER A 33 -44.03 -1.10 14.05
N THR A 34 -43.76 -0.32 15.10
CA THR A 34 -43.08 0.96 14.92
C THR A 34 -41.67 0.58 14.45
N GLU A 35 -41.36 0.79 13.17
CA GLU A 35 -39.96 0.84 12.77
C GLU A 35 -39.29 1.87 13.68
N CYS A 36 -38.34 1.41 14.50
CA CYS A 36 -37.58 2.31 15.36
C CYS A 36 -36.75 3.21 14.45
N GLU A 37 -36.85 4.52 14.66
CA GLU A 37 -35.94 5.47 14.03
C GLU A 37 -34.50 5.14 14.44
N TRP A 38 -33.59 5.18 13.47
CA TRP A 38 -32.18 4.94 13.74
C TRP A 38 -31.62 6.08 14.60
N GLU A 39 -30.77 5.73 15.54
CA GLU A 39 -30.01 6.71 16.31
C GLU A 39 -29.22 7.64 15.37
N SER A 40 -29.28 8.94 15.65
CA SER A 40 -28.62 9.97 14.82
C SER A 40 -27.10 9.97 14.94
N THR A 41 -26.56 9.30 15.97
CA THR A 41 -25.13 9.20 16.27
C THR A 41 -24.72 7.76 16.48
N ALA A 42 -23.46 7.42 16.14
CA ALA A 42 -22.92 6.09 16.36
C ALA A 42 -22.88 5.76 17.87
N ALA A 43 -23.50 4.64 18.27
CA ALA A 43 -23.46 4.17 19.65
C ALA A 43 -22.08 3.60 20.06
N TYR A 44 -21.32 3.10 19.08
CA TYR A 44 -20.01 2.51 19.28
C TYR A 44 -19.10 2.90 18.11
N THR A 45 -17.83 3.19 18.42
CA THR A 45 -16.79 3.50 17.43
C THR A 45 -15.48 2.81 17.80
N ALA A 46 -14.64 2.55 16.81
CA ALA A 46 -13.26 2.12 16.98
C ALA A 46 -12.45 2.74 15.84
N GLU A 47 -11.36 3.42 16.19
CA GLU A 47 -10.53 4.15 15.24
C GLU A 47 -9.06 3.82 15.49
N GLY A 48 -8.28 3.64 14.42
CA GLY A 48 -6.83 3.60 14.52
C GLY A 48 -6.26 4.98 14.84
N ASN A 49 -4.98 5.02 15.19
CA ASN A 49 -4.28 6.26 15.53
C ASN A 49 -3.18 6.61 14.53
N ALA A 50 -2.68 7.84 14.62
CA ALA A 50 -1.63 8.37 13.76
C ALA A 50 -0.27 7.67 13.90
N SER A 51 -0.07 6.88 14.97
CA SER A 51 1.14 6.07 15.15
C SER A 51 1.10 4.76 14.38
N GLY A 52 -0.02 4.45 13.72
CA GLY A 52 -0.22 3.22 12.95
C GLY A 52 -0.91 2.09 13.73
N ALA A 53 -1.32 2.30 14.98
CA ALA A 53 -1.96 1.25 15.77
C ALA A 53 -3.49 1.26 15.59
N LYS A 54 -4.09 0.06 15.53
CA LYS A 54 -5.54 -0.09 15.33
C LYS A 54 -6.34 0.20 16.60
N GLY A 55 -7.60 0.59 16.43
CA GLY A 55 -8.58 0.64 17.50
C GLY A 55 -9.45 -0.61 17.52
N THR A 56 -9.85 -1.05 18.71
CA THR A 56 -10.81 -2.16 18.86
C THR A 56 -11.83 -1.85 19.94
N GLN A 57 -13.09 -2.20 19.68
CA GLN A 57 -14.18 -2.09 20.65
C GLN A 57 -15.09 -3.32 20.52
N SER A 58 -15.60 -3.83 21.64
CA SER A 58 -16.53 -4.96 21.62
C SER A 58 -17.77 -4.66 22.45
N PHE A 59 -18.91 -5.20 22.04
CA PHE A 59 -20.15 -5.15 22.81
C PHE A 59 -20.99 -6.40 22.57
N VAL A 60 -21.92 -6.65 23.49
CA VAL A 60 -22.91 -7.72 23.35
C VAL A 60 -24.21 -7.09 22.86
N VAL A 61 -24.82 -7.69 21.85
CA VAL A 61 -26.10 -7.23 21.30
C VAL A 61 -27.14 -7.20 22.43
N PRO A 62 -27.72 -6.03 22.75
CA PRO A 62 -28.70 -5.90 23.82
C PRO A 62 -29.97 -6.70 23.56
N PRO A 63 -30.78 -6.97 24.61
CA PRO A 63 -32.14 -7.46 24.44
C PRO A 63 -32.94 -6.57 23.49
N LEU A 64 -33.82 -7.19 22.68
CA LEU A 64 -34.73 -6.53 21.74
C LEU A 64 -34.06 -5.80 20.57
N VAL A 65 -32.73 -5.89 20.41
CA VAL A 65 -32.03 -5.42 19.21
C VAL A 65 -31.96 -6.57 18.21
N ASP A 66 -32.57 -6.37 17.04
CA ASP A 66 -32.63 -7.33 15.94
C ASP A 66 -31.83 -6.89 14.70
N LYS A 67 -31.44 -5.60 14.63
CA LYS A 67 -30.64 -5.04 13.54
C LYS A 67 -29.62 -4.03 14.02
N ILE A 68 -28.50 -3.95 13.30
CA ILE A 68 -27.45 -2.94 13.48
C ILE A 68 -27.16 -2.27 12.16
N LYS A 69 -27.18 -0.93 12.14
CA LYS A 69 -26.65 -0.13 11.04
C LYS A 69 -25.17 0.17 11.30
N PHE A 70 -24.33 0.02 10.29
CA PHE A 70 -22.89 0.17 10.44
C PHE A 70 -22.25 0.96 9.29
N GLU A 71 -21.07 1.49 9.60
CA GLU A 71 -20.12 2.06 8.66
C GLU A 71 -18.73 1.52 9.01
N VAL A 72 -18.02 0.97 8.02
CA VAL A 72 -16.66 0.43 8.15
C VAL A 72 -15.79 1.11 7.10
N VAL A 73 -14.72 1.79 7.54
CA VAL A 73 -13.79 2.54 6.67
C VAL A 73 -12.39 2.01 6.87
N GLY A 74 -11.73 1.57 5.80
CA GLY A 74 -10.33 1.12 5.83
C GLY A 74 -9.35 2.29 5.98
N GLY A 75 -8.13 2.01 6.43
CA GLY A 75 -7.08 3.02 6.55
C GLY A 75 -6.61 3.52 5.19
N ALA A 76 -6.44 4.83 5.03
CA ALA A 76 -5.76 5.39 3.86
C ALA A 76 -4.26 5.00 3.85
N GLY A 77 -3.62 4.99 2.69
CA GLY A 77 -2.17 4.81 2.59
C GLY A 77 -1.40 6.05 3.04
N GLY A 78 -0.12 5.87 3.35
CA GLY A 78 0.77 6.97 3.71
C GLY A 78 1.33 7.70 2.49
N THR A 79 1.75 8.95 2.68
CA THR A 79 2.59 9.69 1.72
C THR A 79 3.69 10.47 2.42
N ASN A 80 4.84 10.59 1.75
CA ASN A 80 5.95 11.43 2.20
C ASN A 80 5.90 12.85 1.60
N TYR A 81 5.03 13.09 0.62
CA TYR A 81 4.93 14.36 -0.10
C TYR A 81 3.47 14.68 -0.43
N ASP A 82 3.03 15.89 -0.10
CA ASP A 82 1.64 16.33 -0.32
C ASP A 82 1.20 16.32 -1.80
N ASP A 83 2.15 16.37 -2.73
CA ASP A 83 1.90 16.34 -4.17
C ASP A 83 1.86 14.93 -4.78
N ILE A 84 2.15 13.89 -3.99
CA ILE A 84 2.05 12.48 -4.40
C ILE A 84 0.98 11.82 -3.52
N ALA A 85 -0.23 11.69 -4.08
CA ALA A 85 -1.36 11.14 -3.35
C ALA A 85 -1.15 9.65 -3.00
N ALA A 86 -1.54 9.27 -1.79
CA ALA A 86 -1.69 7.88 -1.41
C ALA A 86 -3.07 7.34 -1.78
N GLY A 87 -3.26 6.03 -1.60
CA GLY A 87 -4.53 5.37 -1.80
C GLY A 87 -5.54 5.65 -0.68
N SER A 88 -6.83 5.74 -1.02
CA SER A 88 -7.90 5.77 -0.03
C SER A 88 -8.28 4.35 0.42
N GLY A 89 -8.69 4.20 1.68
CA GLY A 89 -9.35 2.97 2.15
C GLY A 89 -10.79 2.87 1.64
N ALA A 90 -11.31 1.65 1.58
CA ALA A 90 -12.70 1.40 1.17
C ALA A 90 -13.68 1.87 2.26
N LYS A 91 -14.91 2.15 1.87
CA LYS A 91 -16.02 2.44 2.78
C LYS A 91 -17.18 1.47 2.50
N ILE A 92 -17.62 0.78 3.54
CA ILE A 92 -18.79 -0.11 3.50
C ILE A 92 -19.82 0.40 4.50
N THR A 93 -21.05 0.55 4.04
CA THR A 93 -22.19 0.87 4.91
C THR A 93 -23.27 -0.18 4.72
N GLY A 94 -24.02 -0.48 5.77
CA GLY A 94 -25.05 -1.50 5.69
C GLY A 94 -25.89 -1.62 6.94
N ILE A 95 -26.86 -2.52 6.85
CA ILE A 95 -27.69 -2.95 7.97
C ILE A 95 -27.58 -4.47 8.01
N ILE A 96 -27.34 -5.02 9.20
CA ILE A 96 -27.24 -6.47 9.41
C ILE A 96 -28.20 -6.90 10.51
N GLU A 97 -28.82 -8.06 10.31
CA GLU A 97 -29.62 -8.71 11.34
C GLU A 97 -28.73 -9.30 12.43
N VAL A 98 -29.15 -9.14 13.67
CA VAL A 98 -28.46 -9.64 14.86
C VAL A 98 -29.45 -10.27 15.83
N LYS A 99 -28.92 -11.03 16.77
CA LYS A 99 -29.68 -11.66 17.86
C LYS A 99 -29.12 -11.17 19.19
N PRO A 100 -29.98 -10.92 20.18
CA PRO A 100 -29.55 -10.63 21.54
C PRO A 100 -28.54 -11.68 22.04
N GLY A 101 -27.47 -11.21 22.70
CA GLY A 101 -26.41 -12.08 23.22
C GLY A 101 -25.28 -12.39 22.23
N GLN A 102 -25.39 -12.03 20.95
CA GLN A 102 -24.24 -12.09 20.04
C GLN A 102 -23.16 -11.08 20.46
N THR A 103 -21.89 -11.43 20.27
CA THR A 103 -20.76 -10.52 20.48
C THR A 103 -20.40 -9.84 19.16
N VAL A 104 -20.37 -8.51 19.17
CA VAL A 104 -19.91 -7.69 18.06
C VAL A 104 -18.55 -7.11 18.42
N GLN A 105 -17.60 -7.21 17.50
CA GLN A 105 -16.28 -6.59 17.59
C GLN A 105 -16.09 -5.63 16.41
N LEU A 106 -15.72 -4.40 16.75
CA LEU A 106 -15.32 -3.34 15.84
C LEU A 106 -13.79 -3.30 15.79
N ILE A 107 -13.25 -3.24 14.59
CA ILE A 107 -11.81 -3.10 14.35
C ILE A 107 -11.63 -1.91 13.40
N GLY A 108 -11.16 -0.80 13.95
CA GLY A 108 -10.83 0.40 13.21
C GLY A 108 -9.36 0.40 12.82
N ALA A 109 -9.08 0.33 11.53
CA ALA A 109 -7.73 0.35 11.01
C ALA A 109 -7.04 1.70 11.21
N ALA A 110 -5.72 1.66 11.29
CA ALA A 110 -4.88 2.83 11.14
C ALA A 110 -4.53 3.08 9.67
N GLY A 111 -4.29 4.35 9.35
CA GLY A 111 -3.70 4.73 8.08
C GLY A 111 -2.23 4.31 7.97
N GLY A 112 -1.73 4.28 6.73
CA GLY A 112 -0.32 4.15 6.43
C GLY A 112 0.45 5.41 6.84
N ILE A 113 1.76 5.25 6.96
CA ILE A 113 2.66 6.22 7.56
C ILE A 113 3.63 6.74 6.49
N GLY A 114 3.77 8.06 6.41
CA GLY A 114 4.90 8.73 5.77
C GLY A 114 5.67 9.55 6.81
N LYS A 115 6.93 9.16 7.09
CA LYS A 115 7.82 9.84 8.06
C LYS A 115 9.00 10.51 7.37
N GLY A 116 8.75 10.99 6.16
CA GLY A 116 9.78 11.52 5.27
C GLY A 116 10.65 10.40 4.68
N PRO A 117 11.47 10.74 3.67
CA PRO A 117 12.18 9.78 2.84
C PRO A 117 13.32 9.04 3.56
N LEU A 118 13.69 9.42 4.78
CA LEU A 118 14.85 8.87 5.50
C LEU A 118 14.49 8.00 6.70
N SER A 119 13.20 7.81 6.95
CA SER A 119 12.73 6.99 8.05
C SER A 119 11.90 5.82 7.51
N PRO A 120 12.13 4.58 7.99
CA PRO A 120 11.25 3.47 7.65
C PRO A 120 9.85 3.68 8.22
N ALA A 121 8.86 3.07 7.59
CA ALA A 121 7.47 3.10 8.04
C ALA A 121 6.88 1.69 8.09
N GLU A 122 6.27 1.36 9.23
CA GLU A 122 5.42 0.18 9.35
C GLU A 122 4.07 0.44 8.69
N GLY A 123 3.46 -0.61 8.13
CA GLY A 123 2.08 -0.57 7.65
C GLY A 123 1.08 -0.27 8.76
N GLY A 124 -0.01 0.42 8.40
CA GLY A 124 -1.09 0.68 9.34
C GLY A 124 -1.72 -0.63 9.82
N GLU A 125 -1.87 -0.79 11.13
CA GLU A 125 -2.49 -1.97 11.72
C GLU A 125 -4.00 -2.03 11.39
N GLY A 126 -4.53 -3.25 11.33
CA GLY A 126 -5.95 -3.46 11.13
C GLY A 126 -6.41 -4.89 11.42
N TYR A 127 -7.50 -5.28 10.78
CA TYR A 127 -7.94 -6.66 10.68
C TYR A 127 -6.96 -7.48 9.83
N GLY A 128 -6.50 -6.90 8.72
CA GLY A 128 -5.20 -7.14 8.10
C GLY A 128 -4.35 -5.85 8.18
N ASN A 129 -3.02 -6.01 8.23
CA ASN A 129 -2.09 -4.88 8.32
C ASN A 129 -1.67 -4.42 6.93
N GLY A 130 -1.49 -3.11 6.75
CA GLY A 130 -0.88 -2.58 5.53
C GLY A 130 0.55 -3.09 5.34
N GLY A 131 1.07 -3.01 4.13
CA GLY A 131 2.46 -3.35 3.84
C GLY A 131 3.42 -2.28 4.37
N SER A 132 4.56 -2.71 4.89
CA SER A 132 5.60 -1.83 5.44
C SER A 132 6.58 -1.39 4.36
N SER A 133 7.11 -0.17 4.46
CA SER A 133 8.33 0.24 3.73
C SER A 133 9.59 0.02 4.58
N ASN A 134 9.48 -0.65 5.73
CA ASN A 134 10.60 -0.90 6.62
C ASN A 134 11.50 -2.05 6.12
N LEU A 135 12.53 -1.69 5.35
CA LEU A 135 13.61 -2.61 4.99
C LEU A 135 14.98 -1.97 5.30
N PRO A 136 15.53 -2.19 6.51
CA PRO A 136 16.69 -1.43 7.01
C PRO A 136 18.03 -1.81 6.36
N THR A 137 18.12 -2.97 5.70
CA THR A 137 19.34 -3.45 5.04
C THR A 137 19.12 -3.77 3.56
N PRO A 138 18.72 -2.79 2.73
CA PRO A 138 18.42 -3.04 1.33
C PRO A 138 19.68 -3.10 0.45
N ILE A 139 20.84 -2.72 0.99
CA ILE A 139 22.15 -2.75 0.33
C ILE A 139 23.01 -3.83 0.99
N PRO A 140 23.64 -4.73 0.23
CA PRO A 140 24.57 -5.71 0.79
C PRO A 140 25.73 -5.03 1.55
N ALA A 141 26.05 -5.54 2.74
CA ALA A 141 27.12 -4.99 3.57
C ALA A 141 28.48 -4.98 2.85
N SER A 142 28.77 -5.98 2.02
CA SER A 142 29.98 -6.06 1.20
C SER A 142 30.09 -4.90 0.21
N VAL A 143 28.98 -4.43 -0.37
CA VAL A 143 28.96 -3.26 -1.26
C VAL A 143 29.29 -2.00 -0.48
N MET A 144 28.63 -1.78 0.66
CA MET A 144 28.90 -0.62 1.52
C MET A 144 30.37 -0.59 1.98
N GLN A 145 30.94 -1.73 2.34
CA GLN A 145 32.35 -1.85 2.72
C GLN A 145 33.30 -1.45 1.58
N ARG A 146 33.04 -1.92 0.35
CA ARG A 146 33.86 -1.58 -0.83
C ARG A 146 33.85 -0.08 -1.12
N VAL A 147 32.66 0.54 -1.10
CA VAL A 147 32.53 1.99 -1.28
C VAL A 147 33.24 2.76 -0.16
N ASN A 148 33.03 2.36 1.10
CA ASN A 148 33.63 3.03 2.26
C ASN A 148 35.16 2.87 2.34
N ALA A 149 35.72 1.81 1.76
CA ALA A 149 37.17 1.64 1.65
C ALA A 149 37.82 2.68 0.70
N ILE A 150 37.07 3.14 -0.30
CA ILE A 150 37.57 4.12 -1.28
C ILE A 150 37.23 5.55 -0.85
N TRP A 151 36.00 5.77 -0.39
CA TRP A 151 35.52 7.05 0.10
C TRP A 151 34.93 6.88 1.51
N PRO A 152 35.68 7.06 2.60
CA PRO A 152 35.18 6.85 3.95
C PRO A 152 34.28 7.97 4.46
N LYS A 153 34.35 9.17 3.86
CA LYS A 153 33.59 10.35 4.30
C LYS A 153 32.09 10.21 3.95
N ASP A 154 31.27 10.97 4.66
CA ASP A 154 29.87 11.11 4.31
C ASP A 154 29.70 11.80 2.94
N SER A 155 28.63 11.45 2.25
CA SER A 155 28.29 11.98 0.92
C SER A 155 26.78 11.93 0.74
N SER A 156 26.24 12.86 -0.04
CA SER A 156 24.84 12.80 -0.48
C SER A 156 24.52 11.55 -1.30
N LEU A 157 25.53 10.84 -1.81
CA LEU A 157 25.39 9.58 -2.56
C LEU A 157 25.44 8.33 -1.66
N LYS A 158 25.38 8.46 -0.33
CA LYS A 158 25.33 7.33 0.62
C LYS A 158 24.02 7.36 1.38
N ARG A 159 22.94 6.84 0.77
CA ARG A 159 21.58 7.03 1.30
C ARG A 159 20.71 5.78 1.18
N ILE A 160 19.88 5.57 2.18
CA ILE A 160 18.78 4.62 2.12
C ILE A 160 17.50 5.45 2.20
N ILE A 161 16.64 5.29 1.21
CA ILE A 161 15.43 6.11 1.04
C ILE A 161 14.20 5.23 1.10
N TYR A 162 13.22 5.64 1.89
CA TYR A 162 12.00 4.88 2.15
C TYR A 162 10.78 5.57 1.53
N SER A 163 9.97 4.80 0.82
CA SER A 163 8.60 5.20 0.45
C SER A 163 7.67 5.14 1.66
N ALA A 164 6.39 5.49 1.48
CA ALA A 164 5.41 5.41 2.54
C ALA A 164 4.78 4.00 2.65
N SER A 165 4.16 3.70 3.80
CA SER A 165 3.50 2.41 4.03
C SER A 165 2.02 2.41 3.64
N GLY A 166 1.43 1.22 3.50
CA GLY A 166 0.01 1.05 3.21
C GLY A 166 -0.88 1.14 4.45
N GLY A 167 -2.18 1.35 4.26
CA GLY A 167 -3.18 1.37 5.32
C GLY A 167 -3.71 -0.02 5.67
N GLY A 168 -4.15 -0.19 6.93
CA GLY A 168 -4.79 -1.42 7.40
C GLY A 168 -6.24 -1.56 6.95
N SER A 169 -6.80 -2.76 7.06
CA SER A 169 -8.22 -3.02 6.77
C SER A 169 -9.07 -2.95 8.04
N SER A 170 -10.28 -2.40 7.93
CA SER A 170 -11.23 -2.32 9.05
C SER A 170 -12.24 -3.45 8.95
N ALA A 171 -12.80 -3.88 10.09
CA ALA A 171 -13.77 -4.97 10.09
C ALA A 171 -14.86 -4.82 11.16
N LEU A 172 -16.05 -5.30 10.80
CA LEU A 172 -17.13 -5.65 11.72
C LEU A 172 -17.16 -7.18 11.82
N VAL A 173 -17.08 -7.69 13.05
CA VAL A 173 -17.01 -9.14 13.32
C VAL A 173 -18.13 -9.51 14.30
N ILE A 174 -18.93 -10.52 13.97
CA ILE A 174 -20.01 -11.02 14.83
C ILE A 174 -19.71 -12.48 15.20
N ASN A 175 -19.61 -12.76 16.50
CA ASN A 175 -19.25 -14.07 17.04
C ASN A 175 -17.98 -14.68 16.41
N GLY A 176 -17.00 -13.82 16.08
CA GLY A 176 -15.74 -14.24 15.44
C GLY A 176 -15.79 -14.34 13.91
N THR A 177 -16.97 -14.21 13.29
CA THR A 177 -17.13 -14.21 11.83
C THR A 177 -17.12 -12.79 11.27
N PRO A 178 -16.24 -12.44 10.33
CA PRO A 178 -16.28 -11.14 9.67
C PRO A 178 -17.56 -11.01 8.85
N VAL A 179 -18.30 -9.91 9.05
CA VAL A 179 -19.53 -9.60 8.31
C VAL A 179 -19.37 -8.44 7.33
N ALA A 180 -18.41 -7.55 7.61
CA ALA A 180 -17.99 -6.50 6.70
C ALA A 180 -16.49 -6.25 6.90
N VAL A 181 -15.74 -6.13 5.80
CA VAL A 181 -14.31 -5.85 5.82
C VAL A 181 -14.01 -4.81 4.75
N ALA A 182 -13.51 -3.65 5.16
CA ALA A 182 -13.12 -2.58 4.25
C ALA A 182 -11.60 -2.58 4.09
N GLY A 183 -11.13 -2.77 2.84
CA GLY A 183 -9.71 -2.78 2.51
C GLY A 183 -9.01 -1.43 2.75
N GLY A 184 -7.71 -1.48 3.00
CA GLY A 184 -6.86 -0.30 3.15
C GLY A 184 -6.31 0.22 1.82
N GLY A 185 -5.91 1.49 1.76
CA GLY A 185 -5.26 2.09 0.60
C GLY A 185 -3.75 1.83 0.54
N GLY A 186 -3.18 1.80 -0.66
CA GLY A 186 -1.73 1.61 -0.84
C GLY A 186 -0.93 2.89 -0.55
N GLY A 187 0.32 2.72 -0.11
CA GLY A 187 1.23 3.83 0.13
C GLY A 187 1.73 4.48 -1.17
N ALA A 188 2.11 5.75 -1.09
CA ALA A 188 2.74 6.44 -2.21
C ALA A 188 4.23 6.07 -2.37
N GLY A 189 4.61 5.68 -3.58
CA GLY A 189 5.98 5.36 -3.97
C GLY A 189 6.71 6.55 -4.56
N PHE A 190 8.03 6.63 -4.39
CA PHE A 190 8.83 7.59 -5.13
C PHE A 190 10.28 7.14 -5.33
N VAL A 191 10.92 7.69 -6.35
CA VAL A 191 12.38 7.64 -6.52
C VAL A 191 12.91 9.06 -6.62
N ASN A 192 14.11 9.27 -6.08
CA ASN A 192 14.80 10.54 -6.24
C ASN A 192 15.59 10.51 -7.54
N SER A 193 15.30 11.41 -8.49
CA SER A 193 16.13 11.57 -9.68
C SER A 193 17.15 12.66 -9.41
N GLY A 194 18.36 12.26 -9.01
CA GLY A 194 19.50 13.16 -9.05
C GLY A 194 19.76 13.64 -10.48
N GLY A 195 20.10 14.92 -10.64
CA GLY A 195 20.75 15.42 -11.85
C GLY A 195 22.26 15.40 -11.62
N ALA A 196 23.04 15.06 -12.64
CA ALA A 196 24.45 15.40 -12.62
C ALA A 196 24.53 16.93 -12.66
N ASN A 197 24.85 17.55 -11.52
CA ASN A 197 25.27 18.95 -11.54
C ASN A 197 26.62 18.96 -12.25
N ASN A 198 26.59 19.11 -13.57
CA ASN A 198 27.75 19.59 -14.26
C ASN A 198 28.07 20.93 -13.61
N ASN A 199 29.18 21.00 -12.89
CA ASN A 199 29.72 22.30 -12.58
C ASN A 199 30.03 22.93 -13.95
N GLU A 200 29.19 23.86 -14.40
CA GLU A 200 29.35 24.52 -15.70
C GLU A 200 30.74 25.15 -15.84
N GLN A 201 31.40 25.42 -14.70
CA GLN A 201 32.79 25.83 -14.66
C GLN A 201 33.76 24.79 -15.24
N TYR A 202 33.51 23.50 -15.09
CA TYR A 202 34.43 22.40 -15.46
C TYR A 202 33.84 21.40 -16.46
N ALA A 203 32.67 21.70 -17.05
CA ALA A 203 32.06 20.86 -18.07
C ALA A 203 32.94 20.79 -19.35
N ALA A 204 33.15 19.58 -19.87
CA ALA A 204 33.86 19.39 -21.14
C ALA A 204 33.08 20.01 -22.32
N ALA A 205 33.79 20.41 -23.37
CA ALA A 205 33.15 20.91 -24.59
C ALA A 205 32.22 19.83 -25.18
N GLY A 206 30.96 20.19 -25.44
CA GLY A 206 29.92 19.27 -25.91
C GLY A 206 29.19 18.50 -24.80
N ALA A 207 29.53 18.72 -23.53
CA ALA A 207 28.71 18.22 -22.42
C ALA A 207 27.32 18.87 -22.45
N VAL A 208 26.29 18.05 -22.29
CA VAL A 208 24.89 18.48 -22.21
C VAL A 208 24.39 18.29 -20.79
N ASP A 209 23.42 19.10 -20.37
CA ASP A 209 22.73 18.88 -19.11
C ASP A 209 21.87 17.60 -19.20
N ALA A 210 22.25 16.59 -18.41
CA ALA A 210 21.48 15.35 -18.25
C ALA A 210 20.34 15.50 -17.24
N GLY A 211 19.90 16.74 -16.98
CA GLY A 211 18.71 17.06 -16.21
C GLY A 211 17.42 16.48 -16.79
N ARG A 212 16.36 16.55 -16.00
CA ARG A 212 15.02 16.06 -16.36
C ARG A 212 14.13 17.23 -16.79
N LEU A 213 13.24 16.97 -17.73
CA LEU A 213 12.16 17.91 -18.06
C LEU A 213 11.28 18.12 -16.82
N TRP A 214 11.05 19.39 -16.51
CA TRP A 214 10.14 19.77 -15.45
C TRP A 214 8.69 19.68 -15.92
N PRO A 215 7.81 18.95 -15.20
CA PRO A 215 6.40 18.97 -15.49
C PRO A 215 5.83 20.39 -15.33
N SER A 216 4.98 20.81 -16.27
CA SER A 216 4.24 22.07 -16.13
C SER A 216 3.38 22.04 -14.86
N GLY A 217 3.48 23.07 -14.02
CA GLY A 217 2.72 23.16 -12.76
C GLY A 217 3.26 22.31 -11.61
N ALA A 218 4.50 21.84 -11.69
CA ALA A 218 5.14 21.10 -10.60
C ALA A 218 5.16 21.93 -9.29
N LYS A 219 4.76 21.28 -8.19
CA LYS A 219 4.49 21.91 -6.89
C LYS A 219 5.72 22.07 -6.00
N ARG A 220 6.89 21.69 -6.49
CA ARG A 220 8.16 21.70 -5.75
C ARG A 220 9.14 22.66 -6.42
N ASN A 221 10.20 23.04 -5.72
CA ASN A 221 11.33 23.81 -6.28
C ASN A 221 12.67 23.10 -5.95
N VAL A 222 12.66 21.76 -6.01
CA VAL A 222 13.79 20.86 -5.71
C VAL A 222 13.88 19.79 -6.80
N TYR A 223 14.99 19.05 -6.90
CA TYR A 223 15.16 17.99 -7.91
C TYR A 223 13.89 17.16 -8.12
N PRO A 224 13.51 16.88 -9.38
CA PRO A 224 12.23 16.27 -9.66
C PRO A 224 12.23 14.83 -9.09
N VAL A 225 11.40 14.63 -8.07
CA VAL A 225 11.11 13.31 -7.50
C VAL A 225 10.02 12.67 -8.34
N ILE A 226 10.28 11.48 -8.87
CA ILE A 226 9.30 10.70 -9.64
C ILE A 226 8.48 9.93 -8.62
N GLY A 227 7.18 10.21 -8.53
CA GLY A 227 6.27 9.52 -7.62
C GLY A 227 5.25 8.68 -8.36
N SER A 228 4.99 7.47 -7.88
CA SER A 228 3.75 6.75 -8.17
C SER A 228 2.74 7.05 -7.05
N THR A 229 1.47 7.21 -7.41
CA THR A 229 0.42 7.32 -6.38
C THR A 229 0.12 5.95 -5.80
N GLY A 230 -0.43 5.91 -4.59
CA GLY A 230 -1.06 4.70 -4.08
C GLY A 230 -2.38 4.42 -4.81
N GLY A 231 -2.72 3.14 -4.96
CA GLY A 231 -4.02 2.66 -5.40
C GLY A 231 -5.04 2.73 -4.26
N SER A 232 -6.29 3.04 -4.58
CA SER A 232 -7.39 3.05 -3.59
C SER A 232 -8.09 1.71 -3.53
N ALA A 233 -8.56 1.32 -2.35
CA ALA A 233 -9.43 0.17 -2.22
C ALA A 233 -10.84 0.51 -2.74
N ASP A 234 -11.41 -0.35 -3.59
CA ASP A 234 -12.74 -0.17 -4.16
C ASP A 234 -13.47 -1.52 -4.22
N GLY A 235 -14.72 -1.55 -3.75
CA GLY A 235 -15.61 -2.71 -3.79
C GLY A 235 -14.92 -4.09 -3.69
N ALA A 236 -15.01 -4.86 -4.78
CA ALA A 236 -14.44 -6.20 -4.87
C ALA A 236 -13.00 -6.24 -5.41
N GLU A 237 -12.53 -5.16 -6.04
CA GLU A 237 -11.23 -5.05 -6.72
C GLU A 237 -10.65 -3.66 -6.46
N GLY A 238 -9.52 -3.60 -5.76
CA GLY A 238 -8.78 -2.37 -5.56
C GLY A 238 -8.28 -1.79 -6.88
N SER A 239 -8.07 -0.48 -6.91
CA SER A 239 -7.45 0.21 -8.04
C SER A 239 -5.93 0.15 -7.95
N ALA A 240 -5.28 0.14 -9.11
CA ALA A 240 -3.87 0.45 -9.22
C ALA A 240 -3.62 1.94 -8.92
N GLY A 241 -2.42 2.26 -8.45
CA GLY A 241 -1.97 3.64 -8.42
C GLY A 241 -1.65 4.18 -9.83
N LYS A 242 -1.26 5.45 -9.91
CA LYS A 242 -0.82 6.07 -11.17
C LYS A 242 0.69 6.02 -11.27
N GLN A 243 1.19 5.57 -12.42
CA GLN A 243 2.61 5.57 -12.75
C GLN A 243 3.17 7.01 -12.74
N GLY A 244 4.37 7.18 -12.19
CA GLY A 244 5.16 8.40 -12.34
C GLY A 244 6.16 8.27 -13.48
N ALA A 245 6.46 9.37 -14.18
CA ALA A 245 7.47 9.39 -15.24
C ALA A 245 8.29 10.69 -15.24
N LEU A 246 9.59 10.59 -15.54
CA LEU A 246 10.42 11.74 -15.93
C LEU A 246 11.23 11.44 -17.17
N THR A 247 11.30 12.44 -18.04
CA THR A 247 12.00 12.39 -19.32
C THR A 247 13.28 13.22 -19.23
N TYR A 248 14.37 12.74 -19.83
CA TYR A 248 15.61 13.52 -19.92
C TYR A 248 15.46 14.70 -20.88
N ALA A 249 16.00 15.86 -20.50
CA ALA A 249 15.89 17.08 -21.29
C ALA A 249 16.78 17.03 -22.55
N ALA A 250 18.00 16.50 -22.42
CA ALA A 250 18.92 16.35 -23.54
C ALA A 250 18.51 15.26 -24.55
N ASP A 251 17.74 14.26 -24.12
CA ASP A 251 17.20 13.24 -25.02
C ASP A 251 15.82 12.77 -24.55
N THR A 252 14.77 13.31 -25.17
CA THR A 252 13.39 13.05 -24.77
C THR A 252 12.91 11.64 -25.14
N SER A 253 13.70 10.85 -25.87
CA SER A 253 13.41 9.43 -26.10
C SER A 253 13.70 8.56 -24.87
N VAL A 254 14.39 9.10 -23.86
CA VAL A 254 14.71 8.39 -22.62
C VAL A 254 13.81 8.86 -21.50
N THR A 255 12.91 7.97 -21.06
CA THR A 255 12.00 8.20 -19.93
C THR A 255 12.21 7.14 -18.88
N THR A 256 12.29 7.56 -17.62
CA THR A 256 12.31 6.66 -16.46
C THR A 256 10.94 6.68 -15.82
N THR A 257 10.37 5.49 -15.57
CA THR A 257 9.04 5.33 -14.99
C THR A 257 9.12 4.68 -13.61
N VAL A 258 8.23 5.09 -12.70
CA VAL A 258 7.96 4.39 -11.44
C VAL A 258 6.56 3.81 -11.56
N ASN A 259 6.50 2.50 -11.72
CA ASN A 259 5.22 1.80 -11.83
C ASN A 259 4.53 1.79 -10.47
N ALA A 260 3.23 2.07 -10.48
CA ALA A 260 2.41 1.86 -9.30
C ALA A 260 2.08 0.38 -9.14
N GLY A 261 1.75 0.00 -7.91
CA GLY A 261 1.21 -1.31 -7.61
C GLY A 261 -0.22 -1.51 -8.08
N GLU A 262 -0.55 -2.77 -8.34
CA GLU A 262 -1.91 -3.21 -8.70
C GLU A 262 -2.77 -3.38 -7.46
N GLY A 263 -4.05 -3.05 -7.58
CA GLY A 263 -5.01 -3.32 -6.52
C GLY A 263 -5.20 -4.82 -6.28
N GLY A 264 -5.50 -5.16 -5.04
CA GLY A 264 -5.87 -6.51 -4.63
C GLY A 264 -7.26 -6.87 -5.15
N SER A 265 -7.49 -8.16 -5.37
CA SER A 265 -8.78 -8.70 -5.80
C SER A 265 -8.98 -10.08 -5.19
N ALA A 266 -10.22 -10.58 -5.19
CA ALA A 266 -10.55 -11.93 -4.71
C ALA A 266 -10.06 -12.26 -3.28
N GLY A 267 -9.94 -11.23 -2.43
CA GLY A 267 -9.45 -11.37 -1.05
C GLY A 267 -7.95 -11.28 -0.88
N ILE A 268 -7.21 -10.83 -1.89
CA ILE A 268 -5.78 -10.53 -1.81
C ILE A 268 -5.60 -9.05 -1.48
N GLY A 269 -4.64 -8.72 -0.62
CA GLY A 269 -4.21 -7.33 -0.39
C GLY A 269 -3.56 -6.68 -1.62
N GLY A 270 -3.36 -5.37 -1.58
CA GLY A 270 -2.72 -4.63 -2.66
C GLY A 270 -1.28 -5.08 -2.91
N ASN A 271 -0.91 -5.15 -4.19
CA ASN A 271 0.41 -5.59 -4.64
C ASN A 271 1.33 -4.38 -4.85
N GLY A 272 2.64 -4.62 -4.77
CA GLY A 272 3.62 -3.62 -5.16
C GLY A 272 3.81 -3.52 -6.68
N GLY A 273 4.29 -2.37 -7.14
CA GLY A 273 4.53 -2.09 -8.56
C GLY A 273 5.49 -3.06 -9.26
N SER A 274 5.34 -3.15 -10.58
CA SER A 274 6.28 -3.90 -11.44
C SER A 274 7.65 -3.22 -11.46
N LYS A 275 8.71 -4.00 -11.62
CA LYS A 275 10.09 -3.47 -11.67
C LYS A 275 10.20 -2.32 -12.69
N THR A 276 10.91 -1.27 -12.33
CA THR A 276 11.26 -0.20 -13.27
C THR A 276 12.28 -0.72 -14.28
N ASP A 277 12.04 -0.46 -15.56
CA ASP A 277 13.02 -0.62 -16.61
C ASP A 277 14.02 0.54 -16.56
N LEU A 278 15.29 0.19 -16.33
CA LEU A 278 16.38 1.16 -16.27
C LEU A 278 17.03 1.26 -17.66
N PRO A 279 17.32 2.49 -18.15
CA PRO A 279 18.08 2.66 -19.39
C PRO A 279 19.40 1.90 -19.34
N SER A 280 19.73 1.19 -20.43
CA SER A 280 21.01 0.51 -20.59
C SER A 280 21.66 0.95 -21.90
N GLY A 281 22.95 1.30 -21.85
CA GLY A 281 23.69 1.74 -23.03
C GLY A 281 23.36 3.15 -23.52
N LYS A 282 23.83 3.49 -24.72
CA LYS A 282 23.57 4.83 -25.29
C LYS A 282 22.07 5.01 -25.56
N SER A 283 21.59 6.22 -25.38
CA SER A 283 20.23 6.59 -25.75
C SER A 283 19.98 6.39 -27.24
N PRO A 284 18.71 6.21 -27.66
CA PRO A 284 18.35 6.02 -29.06
C PRO A 284 18.92 7.09 -30.01
N ASN A 285 18.97 8.35 -29.58
CA ASN A 285 19.53 9.43 -30.39
C ASN A 285 21.05 9.61 -30.22
N GLY A 286 21.69 8.78 -29.41
CA GLY A 286 23.12 8.82 -29.13
C GLY A 286 23.60 10.04 -28.32
N VAL A 287 22.67 10.85 -27.80
CA VAL A 287 22.97 12.08 -27.04
C VAL A 287 23.39 11.77 -25.61
N LEU A 288 22.72 10.81 -24.98
CA LEU A 288 23.12 10.29 -23.67
C LEU A 288 23.88 8.99 -23.87
N GLY A 289 25.01 8.85 -23.21
CA GLY A 289 25.82 7.64 -23.34
C GLY A 289 26.42 7.23 -22.00
N TYR A 290 26.16 5.99 -21.59
CA TYR A 290 26.96 5.30 -20.56
C TYR A 290 28.14 4.61 -21.27
N SER A 291 28.98 5.39 -21.96
CA SER A 291 29.82 4.85 -23.05
C SER A 291 31.18 4.31 -22.64
N SER A 292 31.62 4.50 -21.40
CA SER A 292 32.73 3.77 -20.79
C SER A 292 32.87 4.23 -19.35
N ALA A 293 32.84 3.30 -18.41
CA ALA A 293 33.26 3.60 -17.06
C ALA A 293 34.81 3.59 -17.06
N ASN A 294 35.46 4.75 -17.08
CA ASN A 294 36.93 4.84 -17.05
C ASN A 294 37.42 4.28 -15.70
N ASN A 295 37.73 2.99 -15.65
CA ASN A 295 38.02 2.23 -14.43
C ASN A 295 36.98 2.42 -13.29
N GLN A 296 35.75 2.78 -13.64
CA GLN A 296 34.65 2.95 -12.70
C GLN A 296 33.76 1.71 -12.72
N GLU A 297 33.11 1.41 -11.60
CA GLU A 297 32.12 0.35 -11.48
C GLU A 297 30.78 0.98 -11.16
N ILE A 298 29.82 0.80 -12.07
CA ILE A 298 28.46 1.33 -11.94
C ILE A 298 27.51 0.15 -11.90
N TYR A 299 26.66 0.11 -10.88
CA TYR A 299 25.65 -0.93 -10.72
C TYR A 299 24.32 -0.31 -10.33
N ALA A 300 23.24 -0.83 -10.90
CA ALA A 300 21.89 -0.57 -10.44
C ALA A 300 21.06 -1.86 -10.53
N SER A 301 20.10 -1.99 -9.62
CA SER A 301 19.13 -3.09 -9.59
C SER A 301 17.71 -2.53 -9.62
N SER A 302 16.77 -3.37 -10.04
CA SER A 302 15.34 -3.13 -9.86
C SER A 302 14.65 -4.44 -9.47
N LYS A 303 13.64 -4.35 -8.63
CA LYS A 303 12.87 -5.51 -8.13
C LYS A 303 11.38 -5.19 -8.19
N SER A 304 10.56 -6.17 -8.55
CA SER A 304 9.11 -6.05 -8.45
C SER A 304 8.67 -6.10 -6.99
N GLY A 305 7.59 -5.37 -6.68
CA GLY A 305 6.98 -5.38 -5.36
C GLY A 305 6.45 -6.75 -4.94
N ASN A 306 6.25 -6.93 -3.64
CA ASN A 306 5.68 -8.16 -3.10
C ASN A 306 4.17 -8.21 -3.35
N GLN A 307 3.63 -9.43 -3.40
CA GLN A 307 2.19 -9.67 -3.43
C GLN A 307 1.59 -9.46 -2.03
N GLY A 308 0.36 -8.96 -1.97
CA GLY A 308 -0.43 -8.96 -0.74
C GLY A 308 -0.78 -10.37 -0.27
N GLY A 309 -1.10 -10.50 1.02
CA GLY A 309 -1.57 -11.76 1.62
C GLY A 309 -3.04 -12.04 1.33
N ASP A 310 -3.43 -13.31 1.51
CA ASP A 310 -4.76 -13.82 1.17
C ASP A 310 -5.77 -13.75 2.34
N GLY A 311 -7.05 -13.66 1.98
CA GLY A 311 -8.20 -13.74 2.87
C GLY A 311 -8.58 -12.42 3.53
N PHE A 312 -9.60 -12.46 4.39
CA PHE A 312 -10.12 -11.24 5.04
C PHE A 312 -9.09 -10.54 5.95
N LYS A 313 -8.09 -11.28 6.44
CA LYS A 313 -6.94 -10.76 7.22
C LYS A 313 -5.67 -10.62 6.38
N GLY A 314 -5.78 -10.68 5.06
CA GLY A 314 -4.65 -10.54 4.15
C GLY A 314 -3.94 -9.21 4.38
N ASN A 315 -2.62 -9.27 4.60
CA ASN A 315 -1.81 -8.07 4.73
C ASN A 315 -1.55 -7.43 3.36
N GLY A 316 -1.26 -6.14 3.33
CA GLY A 316 -0.68 -5.52 2.14
C GLY A 316 0.72 -6.05 1.86
N GLY A 317 1.15 -6.03 0.59
CA GLY A 317 2.50 -6.45 0.24
C GLY A 317 3.55 -5.49 0.79
N ASP A 318 4.57 -6.01 1.48
CA ASP A 318 5.69 -5.19 1.96
C ASP A 318 6.50 -4.62 0.80
N GLY A 319 7.06 -3.44 1.02
CA GLY A 319 7.97 -2.79 0.10
C GLY A 319 9.24 -3.60 -0.12
N VAL A 320 9.81 -3.46 -1.31
CA VAL A 320 11.06 -4.12 -1.71
C VAL A 320 12.17 -3.11 -1.91
N GLY A 321 13.39 -3.49 -1.52
CA GLY A 321 14.58 -2.69 -1.75
C GLY A 321 15.14 -2.92 -3.16
N SER A 322 15.47 -1.82 -3.83
CA SER A 322 16.41 -1.79 -4.94
C SER A 322 17.60 -0.91 -4.56
N TYR A 323 18.79 -1.23 -5.05
CA TYR A 323 19.99 -0.46 -4.77
C TYR A 323 20.85 -0.22 -6.00
N SER A 324 21.66 0.82 -5.92
CA SER A 324 22.70 1.17 -6.87
C SER A 324 23.99 1.51 -6.12
N TYR A 325 25.12 1.38 -6.80
CA TYR A 325 26.38 1.90 -6.30
C TYR A 325 27.28 2.32 -7.45
N LEU A 326 28.19 3.21 -7.10
CA LEU A 326 29.24 3.71 -7.97
C LEU A 326 30.55 3.65 -7.20
N ILE A 327 31.59 3.10 -7.83
CA ILE A 327 32.95 3.05 -7.30
C ILE A 327 33.91 3.58 -8.35
N ASP A 328 34.79 4.48 -7.95
CA ASP A 328 35.88 4.98 -8.78
C ASP A 328 37.20 4.29 -8.44
N ASN A 329 37.73 3.50 -9.40
CA ASN A 329 39.04 2.86 -9.25
C ASN A 329 40.15 3.62 -9.99
N ASN A 330 39.93 4.86 -10.45
CA ASN A 330 41.02 5.68 -10.98
C ASN A 330 42.12 5.92 -9.92
N ASP A 331 43.32 6.24 -10.39
CA ASP A 331 44.44 6.58 -9.51
C ASP A 331 44.16 7.90 -8.76
N ARG A 332 43.80 7.76 -7.49
CA ARG A 332 43.42 8.86 -6.59
C ARG A 332 44.56 9.82 -6.27
N THR A 333 45.80 9.49 -6.64
CA THR A 333 46.96 10.38 -6.48
C THR A 333 47.12 11.35 -7.65
N LYS A 334 46.42 11.08 -8.76
CA LYS A 334 46.42 11.95 -9.93
C LYS A 334 45.30 12.97 -9.81
N LYS A 335 45.63 14.20 -10.19
CA LYS A 335 44.65 15.28 -10.28
C LYS A 335 43.81 15.10 -11.53
N GLU A 336 42.55 15.48 -11.46
CA GLU A 336 41.73 15.66 -12.66
C GLU A 336 42.13 16.98 -13.31
N GLU A 337 42.78 16.89 -14.47
CA GLU A 337 43.30 18.05 -15.20
C GLU A 337 42.46 18.34 -16.44
N GLY A 338 42.29 19.62 -16.75
CA GLY A 338 41.63 20.05 -17.97
C GLY A 338 41.93 21.49 -18.31
N THR A 339 41.35 21.98 -19.40
CA THR A 339 41.52 23.37 -19.86
C THR A 339 40.16 24.01 -20.09
N LYS A 340 39.93 25.18 -19.50
CA LYS A 340 38.70 25.96 -19.65
C LYS A 340 39.03 27.40 -20.05
N ASN A 341 38.45 27.90 -21.13
CA ASN A 341 38.71 29.25 -21.67
C ASN A 341 40.22 29.55 -21.83
N GLY A 342 41.00 28.54 -22.24
CA GLY A 342 42.46 28.65 -22.38
C GLY A 342 43.25 28.64 -21.07
N LYS A 343 42.61 28.42 -19.90
CA LYS A 343 43.27 28.27 -18.60
C LYS A 343 43.19 26.82 -18.12
N GLY A 344 44.33 26.27 -17.69
CA GLY A 344 44.36 24.95 -17.06
C GLY A 344 43.67 24.95 -15.69
N TYR A 345 43.03 23.82 -15.35
CA TYR A 345 42.58 23.51 -13.99
C TYR A 345 43.10 22.14 -13.59
N ALA A 346 43.22 21.92 -12.28
CA ALA A 346 43.57 20.63 -11.69
C ALA A 346 42.76 20.47 -10.39
N LEU A 347 41.97 19.40 -10.28
CA LEU A 347 41.18 19.09 -9.09
C LEU A 347 41.78 17.89 -8.35
N GLU A 348 42.01 18.04 -7.06
CA GLU A 348 42.38 16.91 -6.19
C GLU A 348 41.20 15.95 -6.05
N TYR A 349 41.49 14.66 -5.94
CA TYR A 349 40.46 13.63 -5.75
C TYR A 349 39.52 13.93 -4.58
N GLU A 350 40.03 14.50 -3.49
CA GLU A 350 39.22 14.89 -2.33
C GLU A 350 38.12 15.93 -2.66
N SER A 351 38.29 16.71 -3.73
CA SER A 351 37.32 17.72 -4.15
C SER A 351 36.21 17.18 -5.05
N ILE A 352 36.36 15.96 -5.58
CA ILE A 352 35.48 15.40 -6.62
C ILE A 352 35.01 13.97 -6.33
N GLY A 353 35.76 13.22 -5.52
CA GLY A 353 35.55 11.78 -5.30
C GLY A 353 34.19 11.45 -4.69
N PHE A 354 33.55 12.38 -3.97
CA PHE A 354 32.20 12.20 -3.44
C PHE A 354 31.12 12.05 -4.52
N ASN A 355 31.36 12.53 -5.76
CA ASN A 355 30.45 12.39 -6.89
C ASN A 355 30.56 11.02 -7.57
N PHE A 356 31.69 10.33 -7.37
CA PHE A 356 32.03 9.08 -8.07
C PHE A 356 32.12 7.89 -7.13
N ASN A 357 31.73 8.05 -5.86
CA ASN A 357 31.73 6.97 -4.88
C ASN A 357 30.49 7.08 -3.99
N GLY A 358 29.62 6.09 -4.09
CA GLY A 358 28.35 6.11 -3.37
C GLY A 358 27.59 4.80 -3.48
N TYR A 359 26.60 4.66 -2.61
CA TYR A 359 25.59 3.64 -2.67
C TYR A 359 24.25 4.26 -2.29
N GLU A 360 23.22 3.93 -3.06
CA GLU A 360 21.87 4.40 -2.80
C GLU A 360 20.89 3.25 -2.83
N SER A 361 19.85 3.34 -2.01
CA SER A 361 18.71 2.44 -2.10
C SER A 361 17.40 3.19 -2.03
N VAL A 362 16.42 2.66 -2.74
CA VAL A 362 15.01 3.00 -2.57
C VAL A 362 14.26 1.75 -2.15
N ILE A 363 13.46 1.88 -1.08
CA ILE A 363 12.46 0.89 -0.69
C ILE A 363 11.12 1.36 -1.26
N SER A 364 10.45 0.48 -2.01
CA SER A 364 9.12 0.76 -2.56
C SER A 364 8.08 0.97 -1.47
N ALA A 365 6.93 1.53 -1.85
CA ALA A 365 5.81 1.65 -0.93
C ALA A 365 5.22 0.28 -0.59
N GLY A 366 4.43 0.24 0.49
CA GLY A 366 3.68 -0.94 0.90
C GLY A 366 2.22 -0.90 0.47
N GLY A 367 1.66 -2.06 0.13
CA GLY A 367 0.28 -2.22 -0.33
C GLY A 367 -0.77 -2.02 0.77
N GLY A 368 -2.01 -1.77 0.39
CA GLY A 368 -3.15 -1.72 1.30
C GLY A 368 -3.63 -3.12 1.71
N ALA A 369 -4.13 -3.26 2.93
CA ALA A 369 -4.55 -4.57 3.45
C ALA A 369 -5.98 -4.98 3.03
N GLY A 370 -6.28 -6.27 3.15
CA GLY A 370 -7.64 -6.81 3.07
C GLY A 370 -8.25 -6.90 1.67
N TYR A 371 -9.53 -7.28 1.62
CA TYR A 371 -10.26 -7.51 0.38
C TYR A 371 -10.32 -6.23 -0.46
N GLY A 372 -9.80 -6.27 -1.69
CA GLY A 372 -9.77 -5.10 -2.55
C GLY A 372 -8.73 -4.05 -2.14
N GLY A 373 -7.70 -4.42 -1.36
CA GLY A 373 -6.69 -3.46 -0.87
C GLY A 373 -5.98 -2.73 -2.02
N GLY A 374 -5.66 -1.44 -1.83
CA GLY A 374 -5.05 -0.63 -2.87
C GLY A 374 -3.58 -0.98 -3.16
N GLY A 375 -3.17 -0.98 -4.44
CA GLY A 375 -1.78 -1.25 -4.82
C GLY A 375 -0.80 -0.15 -4.44
N SER A 376 0.51 -0.46 -4.36
CA SER A 376 1.57 0.50 -3.99
C SER A 376 2.70 0.60 -5.00
#